data_AF-A0A1I6IQY2-F1
#
_entry.id   AF-A0A1I6IQY2-F1
#
_cell.length_a   1.000
_cell.length_b   1.000
_cell.length_c   1.000
_cell.angle_alpha   90.00
_cell.angle_beta   90.00
_cell.angle_gamma   90.00
#
_symmetry.space_group_name_H-M   'P 1'
#
loop_
_entity.id
_entity.type
_entity.pdbx_description
1 polymer ?
#
loop_
_entity_poly.entity_id
_entity_poly.type
_entity_poly.pdbx_seq_one_letter_code
_entity_poly.pdbx_strand_id
1 'polypeptide(L)' 'MKWVKRIVLTLVVVFAAFYVITRPEEAANIVQGAFGAVFSATEAIGQFFSTLASS' A
#
# COMPACT_ATOMS: atom_id res chain seq x y z
N MET A 1 -8.91 -10.78 24.43
CA MET A 1 -8.25 -9.78 23.56
C MET A 1 -8.06 -10.22 22.11
N LYS A 2 -7.58 -11.45 21.81
CA LYS A 2 -7.32 -11.91 20.42
C LYS A 2 -8.57 -11.91 19.52
N TRP A 3 -9.73 -12.28 20.04
CA TRP A 3 -11.00 -12.26 19.31
C TRP A 3 -11.48 -10.85 18.96
N VAL A 4 -11.38 -9.90 19.90
CA VAL A 4 -11.72 -8.49 19.65
C VAL A 4 -10.83 -7.90 18.56
N LYS A 5 -9.50 -8.13 18.64
CA LYS A 5 -8.57 -7.70 17.59
C LYS A 5 -8.96 -8.27 16.23
N ARG A 6 -9.34 -9.55 16.17
CA ARG A 6 -9.75 -10.23 14.94
C ARG A 6 -11.02 -9.61 14.36
N ILE A 7 -12.05 -9.39 15.19
CA ILE A 7 -13.31 -8.77 14.78
C ILE A 7 -13.07 -7.36 14.26
N VAL A 8 -12.31 -6.54 15.00
CA VAL A 8 -11.98 -5.17 14.58
C VAL A 8 -11.22 -5.18 13.26
N LEU A 9 -10.22 -6.07 13.11
CA LEU A 9 -9.44 -6.17 11.88
C LEU A 9 -10.32 -6.62 10.70
N THR A 10 -11.20 -7.60 10.91
CA THR A 10 -12.17 -8.02 9.89
C THR A 10 -13.11 -6.89 9.50
N LEU A 11 -13.62 -6.12 10.47
CA LEU A 11 -14.48 -4.96 10.22
C LEU A 11 -13.77 -3.90 9.37
N VAL A 12 -12.53 -3.57 9.73
CA VAL A 12 -11.71 -2.60 9.00
C VAL A 12 -11.44 -3.09 7.56
N VAL A 13 -11.08 -4.35 7.37
CA VAL A 13 -10.81 -4.92 6.05
C VAL A 13 -12.07 -4.92 5.18
N VAL A 14 -13.22 -5.35 5.71
CA VAL A 14 -14.49 -5.36 4.98
C VAL A 14 -14.92 -3.94 4.62
N PHE A 15 -14.78 -2.99 5.55
CA PHE A 15 -15.09 -1.58 5.30
C PHE A 15 -14.19 -0.98 4.21
N ALA A 16 -12.89 -1.25 4.27
CA ALA A 16 -11.95 -0.80 3.24
C ALA A 16 -12.31 -1.38 1.87
N ALA A 17 -12.61 -2.68 1.79
CA ALA A 17 -13.05 -3.31 0.55
C ALA A 17 -14.36 -2.70 0.01
N PHE A 18 -15.35 -2.47 0.88
CA PHE A 18 -16.59 -1.80 0.50
C PHE A 18 -16.37 -0.37 0.00
N TYR A 19 -15.51 0.40 0.67
CA TYR A 19 -15.19 1.77 0.27
C TYR A 19 -14.52 1.81 -1.10
N VAL A 20 -13.56 0.91 -1.34
CA VAL A 20 -12.87 0.79 -2.65
C VAL A 20 -13.85 0.44 -3.76
N ILE A 21 -14.80 -0.48 -3.51
CA ILE A 21 -15.80 -0.89 -4.50
C ILE A 21 -16.82 0.22 -4.77
N THR A 22 -17.25 0.94 -3.73
CA THR A 22 -18.27 2.00 -3.87
C THR A 22 -17.73 3.34 -4.36
N ARG A 23 -16.44 3.60 -4.13
CA ARG A 23 -15.74 4.81 -4.59
C ARG A 23 -14.42 4.43 -5.28
N PRO A 24 -14.50 3.79 -6.46
CA PRO A 24 -13.31 3.27 -7.14
C PRO A 24 -12.32 4.37 -7.53
N GLU A 25 -12.78 5.57 -7.87
CA GLU A 25 -11.90 6.67 -8.29
C GLU A 25 -11.03 7.19 -7.14
N GLU A 26 -11.63 7.44 -5.97
CA GLU A 26 -10.89 7.92 -4.80
C GLU A 26 -9.90 6.85 -4.29
N ALA A 27 -10.34 5.59 -4.28
CA ALA A 27 -9.49 4.48 -3.88
C ALA A 27 -8.33 4.24 -4.84
N ALA A 28 -8.57 4.32 -6.15
CA ALA A 28 -7.53 4.18 -7.16
C ALA A 28 -6.44 5.24 -6.97
N ASN A 29 -6.82 6.49 -6.71
CA ASN A 29 -5.86 7.57 -6.48
C ASN A 29 -4.99 7.34 -5.23
N ILE A 30 -5.59 6.91 -4.13
CA ILE A 30 -4.87 6.62 -2.88
C ILE A 30 -3.95 5.41 -3.04
N VAL A 31 -4.45 4.32 -3.62
CA VAL A 31 -3.68 3.09 -3.84
C VAL A 31 -2.55 3.34 -4.84
N GLN A 32 -2.81 4.04 -5.94
CA GLN A 32 -1.79 4.39 -6.92
C GLN A 32 -0.69 5.29 -6.32
N GLY A 33 -1.06 6.25 -5.48
CA GLY A 33 -0.08 7.07 -4.75
C GLY A 33 0.77 6.23 -3.79
N ALA A 34 0.15 5.33 -3.03
CA ALA A 34 0.86 4.46 -2.10
C ALA A 34 1.80 3.47 -2.80
N PHE A 35 1.31 2.80 -3.85
CA PHE A 35 2.14 1.89 -4.65
C PHE A 35 3.24 2.65 -5.40
N GLY A 36 2.93 3.82 -5.96
CA GLY A 36 3.92 4.68 -6.61
C GLY A 36 5.06 5.08 -5.68
N ALA A 37 4.75 5.42 -4.42
CA ALA A 37 5.76 5.73 -3.41
C ALA A 37 6.63 4.51 -3.04
N VAL A 38 6.05 3.31 -2.99
CA VAL A 38 6.81 2.08 -2.71
C VAL A 38 7.72 1.72 -3.89
N PHE A 39 7.21 1.84 -5.12
CA PHE A 39 8.00 1.59 -6.33
C PHE A 39 9.15 2.58 -6.46
N SER A 40 8.90 3.88 -6.24
CA SER A 40 9.96 4.89 -6.30
C SER A 40 11.02 4.69 -5.22
N ALA A 41 10.62 4.29 -4.00
CA ALA A 41 11.56 3.92 -2.95
C ALA A 41 12.41 2.69 -3.34
N THR A 42 11.79 1.70 -3.98
CA THR A 42 12.49 0.49 -4.45
C THR A 42 13.46 0.81 -5.58
N GLU A 43 13.06 1.66 -6.52
CA GLU A 43 13.89 2.15 -7.62
C GLU A 43 15.09 2.94 -7.08
N ALA A 44 14.89 3.81 -6.09
CA ALA A 44 15.96 4.55 -5.44
C ALA A 44 17.00 3.61 -4.77
N ILE A 45 16.54 2.53 -4.13
CA ILE A 45 17.42 1.51 -3.56
C ILE A 45 18.20 0.78 -4.67
N GLY A 46 17.52 0.34 -5.73
CA GLY A 46 18.15 -0.32 -6.86
C GLY A 46 19.20 0.58 -7.55
N GLN A 47 18.88 1.86 -7.71
CA GLN A 47 19.77 2.85 -8.31
C GLN A 47 20.99 3.12 -7.43
N PHE A 48 20.83 3.18 -6.11
CA PHE A 48 21.95 3.27 -5.18
C PHE A 48 22.94 2.11 -5.33
N PHE A 49 22.44 0.87 -5.37
CA PHE A 49 23.30 -0.31 -5.56
C PHE A 49 23.89 -0.38 -6.97
N SER A 50 23.16 0.04 -8.00
CA SER A 50 23.68 0.17 -9.36
C SER A 50 24.84 1.15 -9.42
N THR A 51 24.68 2.33 -8.82
CA THR A 51 25.75 3.33 -8.69
C THR A 51 26.96 2.77 -7.93
N LEU A 52 26.75 2.02 -6.84
CA LEU A 52 27.83 1.37 -6.09
C LEU A 52 28.56 0.30 -6.91
N ALA A 53 27.85 -0.52 -7.66
CA ALA A 53 28.44 -1.60 -8.44
C ALA A 53 29.17 -1.10 -9.71
N SER A 54 28.77 0.06 -10.22
CA SER A 54 29.45 0.74 -11.33
C SER A 54 30.58 1.68 -10.89
N SER A 55 30.80 1.83 -9.58
CA SER A 55 31.88 2.66 -9.00
C SER A 55 33.14 1.87 -8.72
#